data_AF-A0A1W9X3K4-F1
#
_entry.id   AF-A0A1W9X3K4-F1
#
_cell.length_a   1.000
_cell.length_b   1.000
_cell.length_c   1.000
_cell.angle_alpha   90.00
_cell.angle_beta   90.00
_cell.angle_gamma   90.00
#
_symmetry.space_group_name_H-M   'P 1'
#
loop_
_entity.id
_entity.type
_entity.pdbx_description
1 polymer ?
#
loop_
_entity_poly.entity_id
_entity_poly.type
_entity_poly.pdbx_seq_one_letter_code
_entity_poly.pdbx_strand_id
1 'polypeptide(L)'
;MEARAWQEEYEYPPEEEKSEDGLAVSEADYWEKYYNHLDFKYEWNNGYLEEKPVSDVKGSRLYQWFSKILECFFSSYPVGEIINLDIGFRLALPNKTSIRKPDLAVILNSNAVTAAPDDATYSGIYDICIESLSHSSLKQILRDTSQKKKEYEGIGVKEYYILDARGKETAFFRQNRVGKYVDIIPAGDVIRSDLLPEFRFRISDLYRQPSLEEMAEDDVYKGYVLPFYQEAKSLAEAEKQNAERERLRAEAEKQNAERERQRNRILDLELASERHKAERLATKLRALGISPEDI
;
A
#
# COMPACT_ATOMS: atom_id res chain seq x y z
N MET A 1 45.68 -10.20 -32.25
CA MET A 1 44.35 -10.19 -31.60
C MET A 1 43.32 -10.03 -32.70
N GLU A 2 42.74 -11.14 -33.16
CA GLU A 2 41.66 -11.12 -34.14
C GLU A 2 40.34 -10.94 -33.42
N ALA A 3 39.60 -9.89 -33.78
CA ALA A 3 38.22 -9.72 -33.38
C ALA A 3 37.36 -10.72 -34.17
N ARG A 4 36.82 -11.74 -33.51
CA ARG A 4 35.77 -12.60 -34.08
C ARG A 4 34.52 -11.74 -34.27
N ALA A 5 34.16 -11.51 -35.53
CA ALA A 5 32.87 -10.96 -35.89
C ALA A 5 31.79 -12.02 -35.59
N TRP A 6 30.90 -11.70 -34.65
CA TRP A 6 29.64 -12.43 -34.48
C TRP A 6 28.72 -11.98 -35.62
N GLN A 7 28.67 -12.75 -36.71
CA GLN A 7 27.56 -12.70 -37.63
C GLN A 7 26.47 -13.59 -37.05
N GLU A 8 25.55 -13.00 -36.28
CA GLU A 8 24.26 -13.63 -36.01
C GLU A 8 23.48 -13.65 -37.34
N GLU A 9 23.22 -14.86 -37.84
CA GLU A 9 22.20 -15.10 -38.86
C GLU A 9 20.88 -14.54 -38.34
N TYR A 10 20.35 -13.51 -39.02
CA TYR A 10 19.02 -12.99 -38.75
C TYR A 10 18.01 -14.02 -39.24
N GLU A 11 17.69 -14.98 -38.38
CA GLU A 11 16.63 -15.96 -38.61
C GLU A 11 15.32 -15.19 -38.78
N TYR A 12 14.58 -15.48 -39.85
CA TYR A 12 13.25 -14.88 -40.06
C TYR A 12 12.42 -15.11 -38.79
N PRO A 13 11.63 -14.11 -38.32
CA PRO A 13 10.75 -14.35 -37.19
C PRO A 13 9.88 -15.57 -37.52
N PRO A 14 9.76 -16.56 -36.62
CA PRO A 14 8.83 -17.67 -36.81
C PRO A 14 7.45 -17.11 -37.16
N GLU A 15 6.68 -17.84 -37.97
CA GLU A 15 5.28 -17.49 -38.23
C GLU A 15 4.60 -17.10 -36.92
N GLU A 16 3.92 -15.95 -36.88
CA GLU A 16 3.27 -15.47 -35.65
C GLU A 16 2.45 -16.60 -35.05
N GLU A 17 2.92 -17.09 -33.90
CA GLU A 17 2.29 -18.19 -33.19
C GLU A 17 0.87 -17.73 -32.82
N LYS A 18 -0.12 -18.56 -33.16
CA LYS A 18 -1.53 -18.21 -32.98
C LYS A 18 -2.05 -18.88 -31.73
N SER A 19 -2.86 -18.14 -30.97
CA SER A 19 -3.52 -18.72 -29.82
C SER A 19 -4.39 -19.92 -30.19
N GLU A 20 -4.30 -20.96 -29.38
CA GLU A 20 -5.16 -22.14 -29.33
C GLU A 20 -6.44 -21.95 -28.49
N ASP A 21 -6.92 -20.72 -28.29
CA ASP A 21 -8.22 -20.46 -27.63
C ASP A 21 -9.34 -21.32 -28.27
N GLY A 22 -10.06 -22.05 -27.44
CA GLY A 22 -11.14 -22.95 -27.87
C GLY A 22 -10.69 -24.30 -28.42
N LEU A 23 -9.38 -24.61 -28.44
CA LEU A 23 -8.90 -25.94 -28.81
C LEU A 23 -9.38 -26.98 -27.77
N ALA A 24 -9.87 -28.11 -28.27
CA ALA A 24 -10.26 -29.24 -27.43
C ALA A 24 -9.02 -30.05 -26.99
N VAL A 25 -8.81 -30.17 -25.68
CA VAL A 25 -7.66 -30.87 -25.09
C VAL A 25 -8.03 -31.59 -23.82
N SER A 26 -7.39 -32.74 -23.57
CA SER A 26 -7.54 -33.47 -22.32
C SER A 26 -6.95 -32.68 -21.15
N GLU A 27 -7.39 -32.97 -19.92
CA GLU A 27 -6.80 -32.34 -18.72
C GLU A 27 -5.30 -32.67 -18.60
N ALA A 28 -4.89 -33.89 -18.96
CA ALA A 28 -3.49 -34.31 -18.95
C ALA A 28 -2.64 -33.51 -19.94
N ASP A 29 -3.12 -33.34 -21.18
CA ASP A 29 -2.44 -32.52 -22.18
C ASP A 29 -2.37 -31.05 -21.76
N TYR A 30 -3.40 -30.52 -21.10
CA TYR A 30 -3.37 -29.16 -20.55
C TYR A 30 -2.20 -28.98 -19.58
N TRP A 31 -2.07 -29.87 -18.60
CA TRP A 31 -0.98 -29.80 -17.62
C TRP A 31 0.40 -29.96 -18.25
N GLU A 32 0.55 -30.89 -19.20
CA GLU A 32 1.82 -31.19 -19.84
C GLU A 32 2.30 -30.08 -20.78
N LYS A 33 1.39 -29.48 -21.55
CA LYS A 33 1.73 -28.63 -22.70
C LYS A 33 1.30 -27.18 -22.57
N TYR A 34 0.14 -26.92 -21.95
CA TYR A 34 -0.53 -25.62 -22.03
C TYR A 34 -0.49 -24.82 -20.72
N TYR A 35 -0.31 -25.48 -19.58
CA TYR A 35 -0.27 -24.79 -18.29
C TYR A 35 0.88 -23.78 -18.22
N ASN A 36 2.06 -24.19 -18.71
CA ASN A 36 3.28 -23.38 -18.79
C ASN A 36 3.60 -22.92 -20.22
N HIS A 37 2.57 -22.72 -21.05
CA HIS A 37 2.76 -22.24 -22.42
C HIS A 37 3.59 -20.94 -22.43
N LEU A 38 4.52 -20.87 -23.40
CA LEU A 38 5.53 -19.82 -23.50
C LEU A 38 4.89 -18.46 -23.82
N ASP A 39 4.07 -18.42 -24.88
CA ASP A 39 3.56 -17.16 -25.43
C ASP A 39 2.16 -16.78 -24.95
N PHE A 40 1.29 -17.77 -24.73
CA PHE A 40 -0.08 -17.57 -24.30
C PHE A 40 -0.32 -18.08 -22.88
N LYS A 41 -1.31 -17.49 -22.19
CA LYS A 41 -1.73 -17.96 -20.87
C LYS A 41 -3.11 -18.60 -20.98
N TYR A 42 -3.17 -19.91 -20.78
CA TYR A 42 -4.42 -20.65 -20.84
C TYR A 42 -4.96 -21.02 -19.46
N GLU A 43 -6.26 -20.83 -19.30
CA GLU A 43 -7.11 -21.60 -18.41
C GLU A 43 -7.71 -22.79 -19.17
N TRP A 44 -8.23 -23.77 -18.45
CA TRP A 44 -8.88 -24.94 -19.05
C TRP A 44 -10.28 -25.12 -18.48
N ASN A 45 -11.26 -25.30 -19.35
CA ASN A 45 -12.67 -25.43 -18.95
C ASN A 45 -13.31 -26.61 -19.67
N ASN A 46 -13.46 -27.71 -18.95
CA ASN A 46 -14.19 -28.89 -19.38
C ASN A 46 -13.81 -29.39 -20.78
N GLY A 47 -12.52 -29.53 -21.01
CA GLY A 47 -11.96 -30.06 -22.26
C GLY A 47 -11.56 -28.99 -23.28
N TYR A 48 -11.64 -27.70 -22.96
CA TYR A 48 -11.31 -26.62 -23.89
C TYR A 48 -10.34 -25.61 -23.28
N LEU A 49 -9.38 -25.13 -24.08
CA LEU A 49 -8.51 -24.01 -23.69
C LEU A 49 -9.30 -22.69 -23.72
N GLU A 50 -9.01 -21.84 -22.74
CA GLU A 50 -9.48 -20.45 -22.70
C GLU A 50 -8.28 -19.53 -22.50
N GLU A 51 -7.98 -18.71 -23.49
CA GLU A 51 -6.89 -17.74 -23.40
C GLU A 51 -7.26 -16.64 -22.38
N LYS A 52 -6.29 -16.29 -21.52
CA LYS A 52 -6.36 -15.09 -20.70
C LYS A 52 -5.96 -13.89 -21.56
N PRO A 53 -6.85 -12.90 -21.73
CA PRO A 53 -6.54 -11.71 -22.52
C PRO A 53 -5.53 -10.83 -21.77
N VAL A 54 -4.74 -10.08 -22.53
CA VAL A 54 -3.91 -9.00 -21.98
C VAL A 54 -4.79 -7.89 -21.39
N SER A 55 -4.36 -7.31 -20.26
CA SER A 55 -5.03 -6.16 -19.66
C SER A 55 -4.68 -4.86 -20.40
N ASP A 56 -5.58 -3.87 -20.35
CA ASP A 56 -5.23 -2.49 -20.70
C ASP A 56 -4.47 -1.80 -19.53
N VAL A 57 -3.91 -0.61 -19.80
CA VAL A 57 -3.15 0.18 -18.83
C VAL A 57 -4.00 0.57 -17.62
N LYS A 58 -5.30 0.81 -17.81
CA LYS A 58 -6.20 1.24 -16.73
C LYS A 58 -6.50 0.09 -15.78
N GLY A 59 -6.75 -1.10 -16.32
CA GLY A 59 -6.85 -2.36 -15.59
C GLY A 59 -5.57 -2.67 -14.83
N SER A 60 -4.42 -2.54 -15.49
CA SER A 60 -3.11 -2.76 -14.84
C SER A 60 -2.90 -1.82 -13.65
N ARG A 61 -3.22 -0.53 -13.77
CA ARG A 61 -3.13 0.43 -12.65
C ARG A 61 -4.09 0.12 -11.51
N LEU A 62 -5.33 -0.25 -11.83
CA LEU A 62 -6.32 -0.61 -10.82
C LEU A 62 -5.88 -1.87 -10.06
N TYR A 63 -5.44 -2.91 -10.79
CA TYR A 63 -4.85 -4.12 -10.21
C TYR A 63 -3.67 -3.79 -9.29
N GLN A 64 -2.71 -2.98 -9.76
CA GLN A 64 -1.54 -2.59 -8.98
C GLN A 64 -1.93 -1.85 -7.69
N TRP A 65 -2.88 -0.90 -7.77
CA TRP A 65 -3.36 -0.18 -6.60
C TRP A 65 -4.03 -1.13 -5.60
N PHE A 66 -4.87 -2.06 -6.07
CA PHE A 66 -5.54 -3.03 -5.22
C PHE A 66 -4.55 -4.01 -4.56
N SER A 67 -3.60 -4.56 -5.33
CA SER A 67 -2.55 -5.43 -4.80
C SER A 67 -1.74 -4.72 -3.71
N LYS A 68 -1.39 -3.45 -3.94
CA LYS A 68 -0.61 -2.64 -3.00
C LYS A 68 -1.31 -2.40 -1.65
N ILE A 69 -2.62 -2.14 -1.65
CA ILE A 69 -3.34 -1.99 -0.37
C ILE A 69 -3.48 -3.33 0.36
N LEU A 70 -3.58 -4.44 -0.37
CA LEU A 70 -3.65 -5.78 0.19
C LEU A 70 -2.29 -6.20 0.78
N GLU A 71 -1.18 -5.85 0.11
CA GLU A 71 0.19 -6.05 0.62
C GLU A 71 0.42 -5.26 1.92
N CYS A 72 -0.02 -4.00 1.96
CA CYS A 72 0.02 -3.19 3.18
C CYS A 72 -0.78 -3.84 4.31
N PHE A 73 -1.96 -4.38 3.98
CA PHE A 73 -2.78 -5.11 4.94
C PHE A 73 -2.05 -6.34 5.51
N PHE A 74 -1.53 -7.23 4.67
CA PHE A 74 -0.84 -8.44 5.15
C PHE A 74 0.48 -8.13 5.86
N SER A 75 1.14 -7.03 5.53
CA SER A 75 2.31 -6.54 6.29
C SER A 75 1.95 -6.13 7.71
N SER A 76 0.76 -5.57 7.92
CA SER A 76 0.27 -5.14 9.23
C SER A 76 -0.45 -6.26 10.00
N TYR A 77 -1.12 -7.15 9.27
CA TYR A 77 -1.94 -8.25 9.77
C TYR A 77 -1.57 -9.55 9.03
N PRO A 78 -0.53 -10.29 9.49
CA PRO A 78 -0.02 -11.47 8.79
C PRO A 78 -0.94 -12.69 9.02
N VAL A 79 -2.18 -12.61 8.55
CA VAL A 79 -3.25 -13.63 8.70
C VAL A 79 -3.37 -14.55 7.48
N GLY A 80 -2.51 -14.36 6.48
CA GLY A 80 -2.51 -15.09 5.22
C GLY A 80 -1.46 -14.53 4.28
N GLU A 81 -1.58 -14.90 3.01
CA GLU A 81 -0.68 -14.50 1.94
C GLU A 81 -1.42 -14.19 0.64
N ILE A 82 -0.75 -13.42 -0.20
CA ILE A 82 -1.22 -13.06 -1.54
C ILE A 82 -0.58 -14.00 -2.55
N ILE A 83 -1.38 -14.56 -3.45
CA ILE A 83 -0.93 -15.35 -4.58
C ILE A 83 -1.29 -14.61 -5.88
N ASN A 84 -0.33 -14.48 -6.78
CA ASN A 84 -0.50 -13.87 -8.11
C ASN A 84 0.34 -14.62 -9.14
N LEU A 85 0.59 -14.02 -10.32
CA LEU A 85 1.39 -14.60 -11.40
C LEU A 85 0.81 -15.91 -11.96
N ASP A 86 -0.52 -15.93 -12.13
CA ASP A 86 -1.23 -17.00 -12.84
C ASP A 86 -1.07 -18.41 -12.24
N ILE A 87 -0.84 -18.52 -10.93
CA ILE A 87 -0.88 -19.81 -10.22
C ILE A 87 -2.31 -20.35 -10.23
N GLY A 88 -2.50 -21.45 -10.96
CA GLY A 88 -3.79 -22.07 -11.16
C GLY A 88 -4.15 -23.08 -10.09
N PHE A 89 -5.45 -23.31 -9.96
CA PHE A 89 -6.01 -24.35 -9.10
C PHE A 89 -7.13 -25.10 -9.83
N ARG A 90 -7.37 -26.34 -9.42
CA ARG A 90 -8.32 -27.25 -10.07
C ARG A 90 -9.67 -27.22 -9.38
N LEU A 91 -10.73 -26.90 -10.13
CA LEU A 91 -12.11 -26.83 -9.67
C LEU A 91 -12.87 -28.07 -10.12
N ALA A 92 -12.98 -29.05 -9.22
CA ALA A 92 -13.80 -30.25 -9.43
C ALA A 92 -15.27 -29.96 -9.08
N LEU A 93 -16.05 -29.50 -10.05
CA LEU A 93 -17.48 -29.20 -9.88
C LEU A 93 -18.32 -30.46 -10.18
N PRO A 94 -19.58 -30.56 -9.69
CA PRO A 94 -20.39 -31.76 -9.84
C PRO A 94 -20.58 -32.25 -11.30
N ASN A 95 -20.61 -31.33 -12.26
CA ASN A 95 -20.92 -31.63 -13.66
C ASN A 95 -19.77 -31.32 -14.64
N LYS A 96 -18.65 -30.78 -14.14
CA LYS A 96 -17.50 -30.40 -14.98
C LYS A 96 -16.24 -30.19 -14.13
N THR A 97 -15.09 -30.19 -14.78
CA THR A 97 -13.84 -29.71 -14.20
C THR A 97 -13.40 -28.43 -14.92
N SER A 98 -12.86 -27.46 -14.19
CA SER A 98 -12.11 -26.35 -14.76
C SER A 98 -10.79 -26.14 -14.00
N ILE A 99 -9.82 -25.51 -14.63
CA ILE A 99 -8.58 -25.05 -14.02
C ILE A 99 -8.50 -23.55 -14.27
N ARG A 100 -8.56 -22.78 -13.18
CA ARG A 100 -8.61 -21.31 -13.22
C ARG A 100 -7.35 -20.73 -12.62
N LYS A 101 -6.95 -19.59 -13.16
CA LYS A 101 -5.76 -18.81 -12.78
C LYS A 101 -6.26 -17.41 -12.43
N PRO A 102 -6.69 -17.16 -11.18
CA PRO A 102 -7.13 -15.83 -10.79
C PRO A 102 -5.97 -14.83 -10.94
N ASP A 103 -6.28 -13.58 -11.26
CA ASP A 103 -5.23 -12.55 -11.38
C ASP A 103 -4.58 -12.25 -10.04
N LEU A 104 -5.37 -12.29 -8.96
CA LEU A 104 -4.94 -12.17 -7.59
C LEU A 104 -5.78 -13.08 -6.71
N ALA A 105 -5.15 -13.74 -5.74
CA ALA A 105 -5.82 -14.61 -4.80
C ALA A 105 -5.25 -14.46 -3.39
N VAL A 106 -6.02 -14.92 -2.41
CA VAL A 106 -5.62 -14.95 -1.00
C VAL A 106 -5.75 -16.36 -0.46
N ILE A 107 -4.74 -16.79 0.29
CA ILE A 107 -4.79 -17.97 1.15
C ILE A 107 -4.65 -17.49 2.60
N LEU A 108 -5.63 -17.80 3.45
CA LEU A 108 -5.56 -17.52 4.87
C LEU A 108 -4.69 -18.56 5.59
N ASN A 109 -4.05 -18.17 6.70
CA ASN A 109 -3.32 -19.11 7.56
C ASN A 109 -4.22 -20.21 8.15
N SER A 110 -5.54 -19.97 8.18
CA SER A 110 -6.55 -20.94 8.60
C SER A 110 -7.00 -21.88 7.49
N ASN A 111 -6.54 -21.71 6.25
CA ASN A 111 -6.86 -22.60 5.15
C ASN A 111 -6.29 -24.00 5.43
N ALA A 112 -7.06 -25.05 5.10
CA ALA A 112 -6.66 -26.42 5.35
C ALA A 112 -5.47 -26.87 4.49
N VAL A 113 -5.21 -26.18 3.38
CA VAL A 113 -4.12 -26.47 2.45
C VAL A 113 -3.22 -25.24 2.35
N THR A 114 -1.97 -25.40 2.77
CA THR A 114 -0.93 -24.37 2.62
C THR A 114 -0.30 -24.47 1.22
N ALA A 115 0.08 -23.35 0.62
CA ALA A 115 0.90 -23.33 -0.58
C ALA A 115 2.37 -23.52 -0.20
N ALA A 116 3.05 -24.51 -0.78
CA ALA A 116 4.49 -24.65 -0.61
C ALA A 116 5.23 -23.62 -1.48
N PRO A 117 6.42 -23.14 -1.06
CA PRO A 117 7.15 -22.11 -1.82
C PRO A 117 7.48 -22.49 -3.27
N ASP A 118 7.63 -23.78 -3.56
CA ASP A 118 7.96 -24.32 -4.89
C ASP A 118 6.73 -24.80 -5.68
N ASP A 119 5.51 -24.57 -5.16
CA ASP A 119 4.28 -24.96 -5.85
C ASP A 119 4.03 -24.08 -7.07
N ALA A 120 4.01 -24.69 -8.26
CA ALA A 120 3.61 -24.02 -9.51
C ALA A 120 2.08 -24.05 -9.74
N THR A 121 1.33 -24.76 -8.88
CA THR A 121 -0.13 -24.90 -8.90
C THR A 121 -0.62 -25.02 -7.47
N TYR A 122 -1.78 -24.47 -7.16
CA TYR A 122 -2.37 -24.62 -5.83
C TYR A 122 -3.34 -25.81 -5.79
N SER A 123 -3.13 -26.70 -4.83
CA SER A 123 -3.96 -27.91 -4.64
C SER A 123 -5.20 -27.67 -3.77
N GLY A 124 -5.26 -26.53 -3.08
CA GLY A 124 -6.39 -26.13 -2.25
C GLY A 124 -7.43 -25.29 -3.00
N ILE A 125 -8.28 -24.62 -2.22
CA ILE A 125 -9.25 -23.64 -2.71
C ILE A 125 -8.85 -22.29 -2.12
N TYR A 126 -8.64 -21.30 -2.98
CA TYR A 126 -8.34 -19.93 -2.52
C TYR A 126 -9.50 -19.40 -1.67
N ASP A 127 -9.17 -18.68 -0.60
CA ASP A 127 -10.18 -18.04 0.26
C ASP A 127 -10.84 -16.87 -0.44
N ILE A 128 -10.04 -16.07 -1.17
CA ILE A 128 -10.50 -14.95 -1.99
C ILE A 128 -9.92 -15.10 -3.40
N CYS A 129 -10.78 -15.04 -4.42
CA CYS A 129 -10.35 -14.86 -5.81
C CYS A 129 -10.68 -13.43 -6.26
N ILE A 130 -9.78 -12.81 -7.01
CA ILE A 130 -9.93 -11.44 -7.51
C ILE A 130 -9.54 -11.44 -9.00
N GLU A 131 -10.42 -10.90 -9.83
CA GLU A 131 -10.22 -10.84 -11.28
C GLU A 131 -10.19 -9.38 -11.74
N SER A 132 -9.14 -9.00 -12.45
CA SER A 132 -9.05 -7.75 -13.19
C SER A 132 -9.77 -7.92 -14.53
N LEU A 133 -11.00 -7.44 -14.60
CA LEU A 133 -11.89 -7.70 -15.72
C LEU A 133 -11.32 -7.18 -17.05
N SER A 134 -11.09 -8.09 -17.98
CA SER A 134 -10.87 -7.72 -19.38
C SER A 134 -12.19 -7.50 -20.10
N HIS A 135 -12.26 -6.42 -20.86
CA HIS A 135 -13.48 -5.97 -21.52
C HIS A 135 -13.37 -5.92 -23.06
N SER A 136 -12.34 -6.57 -23.61
CA SER A 136 -12.08 -6.63 -25.05
C SER A 136 -13.21 -7.28 -25.86
N SER A 137 -14.04 -8.13 -25.22
CA SER A 137 -15.25 -8.69 -25.82
C SER A 137 -16.30 -9.05 -24.78
N LEU A 138 -17.55 -9.26 -25.24
CA LEU A 138 -18.64 -9.75 -24.40
C LEU A 138 -18.35 -11.15 -23.82
N LYS A 139 -17.64 -12.02 -24.56
CA LYS A 139 -17.21 -13.35 -24.08
C LYS A 139 -16.36 -13.20 -22.82
N GLN A 140 -15.39 -12.28 -22.82
CA GLN A 140 -14.51 -12.03 -21.68
C GLN A 140 -15.28 -11.45 -20.48
N ILE A 141 -16.17 -10.48 -20.71
CA ILE A 141 -17.01 -9.93 -19.64
C ILE A 141 -17.88 -11.02 -18.99
N LEU A 142 -18.54 -11.86 -19.79
CA LEU A 142 -19.41 -12.92 -19.28
C LEU A 142 -18.64 -14.05 -18.59
N ARG A 143 -17.36 -14.26 -18.95
CA ARG A 143 -16.53 -15.26 -18.31
C ARG A 143 -16.38 -14.95 -16.82
N ASP A 144 -16.00 -13.73 -16.46
CA ASP A 144 -15.75 -13.37 -15.06
C ASP A 144 -17.07 -13.06 -14.32
N THR A 145 -17.98 -12.30 -14.94
CA THR A 145 -19.24 -11.88 -14.28
C THR A 145 -20.27 -13.00 -14.10
N SER A 146 -20.14 -14.11 -14.85
CA SER A 146 -21.13 -15.21 -14.81
C SER A 146 -20.49 -16.58 -14.68
N GLN A 147 -19.54 -16.96 -15.54
CA GLN A 147 -19.01 -18.33 -15.55
C GLN A 147 -18.12 -18.60 -14.33
N LYS A 148 -17.02 -17.85 -14.18
CA LYS A 148 -16.11 -17.96 -13.04
C LYS A 148 -16.82 -17.69 -11.72
N LYS A 149 -17.73 -16.71 -11.67
CA LYS A 149 -18.60 -16.50 -10.50
C LYS A 149 -19.31 -17.78 -10.05
N LYS A 150 -19.94 -18.53 -10.98
CA LYS A 150 -20.63 -19.79 -10.66
C LYS A 150 -19.67 -20.91 -10.27
N GLU A 151 -18.49 -20.95 -10.89
CA GLU A 151 -17.47 -21.96 -10.58
C GLU A 151 -16.85 -21.74 -9.20
N TYR A 152 -16.45 -20.50 -8.89
CA TYR A 152 -15.93 -20.10 -7.59
C TYR A 152 -16.98 -20.27 -6.48
N GLU A 153 -18.26 -19.94 -6.76
CA GLU A 153 -19.36 -20.27 -5.85
C GLU A 153 -19.46 -21.78 -5.60
N GLY A 154 -19.46 -22.57 -6.68
CA GLY A 154 -19.67 -24.01 -6.62
C GLY A 154 -18.56 -24.78 -5.92
N ILE A 155 -17.31 -24.31 -6.02
CA ILE A 155 -16.16 -24.96 -5.38
C ILE A 155 -15.93 -24.51 -3.94
N GLY A 156 -16.43 -23.33 -3.55
CA GLY A 156 -16.37 -22.87 -2.15
C GLY A 156 -15.45 -21.69 -1.87
N VAL A 157 -14.97 -20.97 -2.89
CA VAL A 157 -14.20 -19.72 -2.73
C VAL A 157 -15.05 -18.73 -1.95
N LYS A 158 -14.56 -18.20 -0.83
CA LYS A 158 -15.38 -17.51 0.17
C LYS A 158 -15.71 -16.07 -0.19
N GLU A 159 -14.79 -15.34 -0.80
CA GLU A 159 -15.07 -14.04 -1.39
C GLU A 159 -14.58 -13.96 -2.84
N TYR A 160 -15.32 -13.26 -3.70
CA TYR A 160 -14.99 -13.10 -5.11
C TYR A 160 -15.16 -11.65 -5.54
N TYR A 161 -14.08 -11.03 -6.01
CA TYR A 161 -14.07 -9.62 -6.43
C TYR A 161 -13.83 -9.51 -7.94
N ILE A 162 -14.63 -8.68 -8.59
CA ILE A 162 -14.48 -8.31 -9.99
C ILE A 162 -14.07 -6.84 -10.03
N LEU A 163 -12.88 -6.58 -10.55
CA LEU A 163 -12.31 -5.27 -10.66
C LEU A 163 -12.40 -4.79 -12.11
N ASP A 164 -13.38 -3.94 -12.42
CA ASP A 164 -13.54 -3.35 -13.76
C ASP A 164 -13.03 -1.90 -13.76
N ALA A 165 -11.94 -1.65 -14.48
CA ALA A 165 -11.36 -0.32 -14.60
C ALA A 165 -12.30 0.75 -15.19
N ARG A 166 -13.38 0.36 -15.85
CA ARG A 166 -14.43 1.26 -16.37
C ARG A 166 -15.50 1.56 -15.33
N GLY A 167 -15.56 0.78 -14.25
CA GLY A 167 -16.57 0.86 -13.20
C GLY A 167 -17.96 0.38 -13.61
N LYS A 168 -18.08 -0.42 -14.68
CA LYS A 168 -19.38 -0.93 -15.15
C LYS A 168 -19.77 -2.23 -14.46
N GLU A 169 -18.83 -3.15 -14.35
CA GLU A 169 -19.05 -4.51 -13.83
C GLU A 169 -18.33 -4.75 -12.50
N THR A 170 -17.86 -3.68 -11.84
CA THR A 170 -17.18 -3.80 -10.54
C THR A 170 -18.16 -4.35 -9.51
N ALA A 171 -17.80 -5.49 -8.90
CA ALA A 171 -18.69 -6.19 -7.98
C ALA A 171 -17.89 -7.00 -6.95
N PHE A 172 -18.48 -7.19 -5.77
CA PHE A 172 -17.86 -7.89 -4.65
C PHE A 172 -18.88 -8.87 -4.08
N PHE A 173 -18.50 -10.13 -3.98
CA PHE A 173 -19.38 -11.20 -3.51
C PHE A 173 -18.77 -11.93 -2.32
N ARG A 174 -19.62 -12.45 -1.44
CA ARG A 174 -19.23 -13.41 -0.40
C ARG A 174 -20.15 -14.59 -0.34
N GLN A 175 -19.63 -15.75 0.06
CA GLN A 175 -20.46 -16.90 0.35
C GLN A 175 -21.19 -16.70 1.67
N ASN A 176 -22.50 -16.93 1.64
CA ASN A 176 -23.28 -17.09 2.85
C ASN A 176 -23.10 -18.50 3.45
N ARG A 177 -23.77 -18.77 4.57
CA ARG A 177 -23.70 -20.05 5.29
C ARG A 177 -24.17 -21.27 4.50
N VAL A 178 -24.94 -21.08 3.43
CA VAL A 178 -25.41 -22.17 2.56
C VAL A 178 -24.57 -22.30 1.28
N GLY A 179 -23.42 -21.61 1.21
CA GLY A 179 -22.48 -21.70 0.09
C GLY A 179 -22.93 -20.94 -1.16
N LYS A 180 -23.79 -19.93 -1.02
CA LYS A 180 -24.25 -19.08 -2.13
C LYS A 180 -23.67 -17.68 -2.05
N TYR A 181 -23.27 -17.15 -3.19
CA TYR A 181 -22.80 -15.78 -3.29
C TYR A 181 -23.94 -14.79 -3.09
N VAL A 182 -23.67 -13.81 -2.25
CA VAL A 182 -24.45 -12.61 -2.04
C VAL A 182 -23.53 -11.41 -2.25
N ASP A 183 -24.12 -10.28 -2.66
CA ASP A 183 -23.36 -9.03 -2.83
C ASP A 183 -22.86 -8.53 -1.47
N ILE A 184 -21.62 -8.07 -1.42
CA ILE A 184 -21.10 -7.33 -0.28
C ILE A 184 -21.65 -5.91 -0.36
N ILE A 185 -22.60 -5.60 0.52
CA ILE A 185 -23.22 -4.28 0.57
C ILE A 185 -22.23 -3.28 1.20
N PRO A 186 -21.82 -2.23 0.49
CA PRO A 186 -20.88 -1.25 1.03
C PRO A 186 -21.54 -0.43 2.16
N ALA A 187 -20.74 -0.08 3.16
CA ALA A 187 -21.12 0.91 4.16
C ALA A 187 -20.86 2.30 3.59
N GLY A 188 -21.85 2.84 2.86
CA GLY A 188 -21.65 4.02 2.03
C GLY A 188 -20.80 3.66 0.81
N ASP A 189 -19.56 4.13 0.80
CA ASP A 189 -18.57 3.86 -0.27
C ASP A 189 -17.53 2.79 0.13
N VAL A 190 -17.63 2.24 1.35
CA VAL A 190 -16.60 1.36 1.92
C VAL A 190 -17.00 -0.11 1.82
N ILE A 191 -16.20 -0.91 1.13
CA ILE A 191 -16.24 -2.38 1.16
C ILE A 191 -15.45 -2.89 2.36
N ARG A 192 -15.94 -3.95 3.00
CA ARG A 192 -15.29 -4.63 4.13
C ARG A 192 -15.29 -6.13 3.90
N SER A 193 -14.13 -6.75 3.98
CA SER A 193 -14.01 -8.22 3.94
C SER A 193 -14.46 -8.82 5.27
N ASP A 194 -15.14 -9.97 5.23
CA ASP A 194 -15.42 -10.76 6.44
C ASP A 194 -14.26 -11.72 6.75
N LEU A 195 -13.46 -12.06 5.75
CA LEU A 195 -12.32 -12.97 5.86
C LEU A 195 -11.05 -12.28 6.32
N LEU A 196 -10.91 -10.99 6.01
CA LEU A 196 -9.79 -10.14 6.39
C LEU A 196 -10.29 -9.05 7.34
N PRO A 197 -10.39 -9.31 8.66
CA PRO A 197 -10.75 -8.30 9.64
C PRO A 197 -9.84 -7.08 9.52
N GLU A 198 -10.39 -5.87 9.62
CA GLU A 198 -9.72 -4.58 9.35
C GLU A 198 -9.47 -4.24 7.87
N PHE A 199 -9.51 -5.19 6.93
CA PHE A 199 -9.36 -4.88 5.51
C PHE A 199 -10.64 -4.22 4.96
N ARG A 200 -10.51 -2.94 4.61
CA ARG A 200 -11.60 -2.12 4.09
C ARG A 200 -11.07 -1.08 3.12
N PHE A 201 -11.78 -0.84 2.03
CA PHE A 201 -11.36 0.12 1.02
C PHE A 201 -12.58 0.82 0.43
N ARG A 202 -12.38 2.02 -0.11
CA ARG A 202 -13.43 2.75 -0.82
C ARG A 202 -13.53 2.29 -2.27
N ILE A 203 -14.75 2.14 -2.78
CA ILE A 203 -14.98 1.84 -4.19
C ILE A 203 -14.47 3.00 -5.05
N SER A 204 -14.73 4.25 -4.65
CA SER A 204 -14.22 5.43 -5.35
C SER A 204 -12.68 5.47 -5.48
N ASP A 205 -11.97 4.93 -4.49
CA ASP A 205 -10.50 4.93 -4.48
C ASP A 205 -9.89 3.90 -5.44
N LEU A 206 -10.65 2.89 -5.89
CA LEU A 206 -10.23 2.02 -7.02
C LEU A 206 -9.94 2.82 -8.29
N TYR A 207 -10.65 3.95 -8.47
CA TYR A 207 -10.53 4.81 -9.64
C TYR A 207 -9.72 6.07 -9.36
N ARG A 208 -9.77 6.61 -8.14
CA ARG A 208 -8.97 7.78 -7.72
C ARG A 208 -7.50 7.44 -7.49
N GLN A 209 -7.23 6.24 -6.96
CA GLN A 209 -5.90 5.70 -6.70
C GLN A 209 -5.02 6.62 -5.83
N PRO A 210 -5.44 6.95 -4.59
CA PRO A 210 -4.63 7.75 -3.67
C PRO A 210 -3.24 7.16 -3.42
N SER A 211 -2.29 8.02 -3.06
CA SER A 211 -0.96 7.61 -2.65
C SER A 211 -0.98 6.91 -1.28
N LEU A 212 0.11 6.22 -0.93
CA LEU A 212 0.22 5.59 0.39
C LEU A 212 0.23 6.63 1.51
N GLU A 213 0.83 7.80 1.28
CA GLU A 213 0.89 8.90 2.22
C GLU A 213 -0.51 9.49 2.49
N GLU A 214 -1.33 9.66 1.45
CA GLU A 214 -2.72 10.08 1.63
C GLU A 214 -3.52 9.04 2.41
N MET A 215 -3.37 7.75 2.08
CA MET A 215 -4.08 6.67 2.76
C MET A 215 -3.60 6.46 4.20
N ALA A 216 -2.31 6.67 4.49
CA ALA A 216 -1.77 6.55 5.85
C ALA A 216 -2.41 7.55 6.84
N GLU A 217 -2.99 8.64 6.35
CA GLU A 217 -3.67 9.64 7.17
C GLU A 217 -5.21 9.51 7.12
N ASP A 218 -5.74 8.59 6.32
CA ASP A 218 -7.16 8.41 6.09
C ASP A 218 -7.78 7.36 7.03
N ASP A 219 -8.89 7.67 7.69
CA ASP A 219 -9.56 6.78 8.65
C ASP A 219 -9.93 5.39 8.10
N VAL A 220 -10.17 5.26 6.80
CA VAL A 220 -10.45 3.96 6.17
C VAL A 220 -9.20 3.08 6.17
N TYR A 221 -8.03 3.65 5.90
CA TYR A 221 -6.81 2.90 5.57
C TYR A 221 -5.72 2.94 6.65
N LYS A 222 -5.67 4.01 7.47
CA LYS A 222 -4.59 4.28 8.44
C LYS A 222 -4.29 3.15 9.43
N GLY A 223 -5.25 2.26 9.66
CA GLY A 223 -5.07 1.09 10.52
C GLY A 223 -4.10 0.05 9.92
N TYR A 224 -3.95 0.01 8.60
CA TYR A 224 -3.14 -1.00 7.92
C TYR A 224 -2.21 -0.45 6.83
N VAL A 225 -2.37 0.82 6.43
CA VAL A 225 -1.47 1.49 5.47
C VAL A 225 -0.42 2.29 6.22
N LEU A 226 0.84 1.82 6.11
CA LEU A 226 2.04 2.44 6.69
C LEU A 226 1.87 2.93 8.15
N PRO A 227 1.44 2.08 9.10
CA PRO A 227 1.28 2.51 10.49
C PRO A 227 2.58 3.06 11.09
N PHE A 228 3.73 2.50 10.72
CA PHE A 228 5.06 2.99 11.13
C PHE A 228 5.39 4.38 10.59
N TYR A 229 4.82 4.78 9.45
CA TYR A 229 5.02 6.13 8.89
C TYR A 229 4.36 7.19 9.79
N GLN A 230 3.17 6.90 10.31
CA GLN A 230 2.45 7.79 11.23
C GLN A 230 3.24 7.98 12.52
N GLU A 231 3.77 6.89 13.09
CA GLU A 231 4.62 6.95 14.29
C GLU A 231 5.89 7.76 14.05
N ALA A 232 6.62 7.45 12.96
CA ALA A 232 7.84 8.16 12.61
C ALA A 232 7.60 9.66 12.37
N LYS A 233 6.50 10.00 11.68
CA LYS A 233 6.09 11.39 11.44
C LYS A 233 5.76 12.11 12.75
N SER A 234 4.99 11.48 13.64
CA SER A 234 4.66 12.06 14.96
C SER A 234 5.89 12.29 15.82
N LEU A 235 6.87 11.37 15.79
CA LEU A 235 8.13 11.52 16.52
C LEU A 235 8.96 12.69 15.96
N ALA A 236 9.08 12.79 14.64
CA ALA A 236 9.80 13.88 13.99
C ALA A 236 9.15 15.26 14.26
N GLU A 237 7.82 15.33 14.27
CA GLU A 237 7.08 16.55 14.62
C GLU A 237 7.31 16.95 16.08
N ALA A 238 7.28 15.99 17.00
CA ALA A 238 7.55 16.23 18.41
C ALA A 238 9.00 16.69 18.65
N GLU A 239 9.98 16.07 17.98
CA GLU A 239 11.38 16.47 18.05
C GLU A 239 11.58 17.92 17.56
N LYS A 240 10.96 18.27 16.43
CA LYS A 240 11.01 19.64 15.88
C LYS A 240 10.41 20.67 16.84
N GLN A 241 9.27 20.35 17.47
CA GLN A 241 8.64 21.23 18.47
C GLN A 241 9.52 21.39 19.72
N ASN A 242 10.17 20.31 20.17
CA ASN A 242 11.08 20.36 21.31
C ASN A 242 12.31 21.23 21.00
N ALA A 243 12.93 21.05 19.84
CA ALA A 243 14.08 21.84 19.40
C ALA A 243 13.74 23.33 19.27
N GLU A 244 12.56 23.67 18.74
CA GLU A 244 12.10 25.06 18.65
C GLU A 244 11.86 25.67 20.04
N ARG A 245 11.27 24.91 20.97
CA ARG A 245 11.07 25.35 22.36
C ARG A 245 12.39 25.58 23.08
N GLU A 246 13.38 24.72 22.88
CA GLU A 246 14.73 24.89 23.44
C GLU A 246 15.43 26.12 22.87
N ARG A 247 15.32 26.34 21.55
CA ARG A 247 15.86 27.55 20.90
C ARG A 247 15.26 28.83 21.49
N LEU A 248 13.93 28.87 21.65
CA LEU A 248 13.24 30.03 22.23
C LEU A 248 13.64 30.26 23.70
N ARG A 249 13.82 29.19 24.49
CA ARG A 249 14.33 29.29 25.88
C ARG A 249 15.75 29.85 25.92
N ALA A 250 16.65 29.34 25.08
CA ALA A 250 18.02 29.82 25.01
C ALA A 250 18.10 31.29 24.56
N GLU A 251 17.23 31.72 23.64
CA GLU A 251 17.15 33.12 23.22
C GLU A 251 16.60 34.03 24.34
N ALA A 252 15.56 33.59 25.05
CA ALA A 252 15.03 34.32 26.21
C ALA A 252 16.06 34.46 27.34
N GLU A 253 16.82 33.39 27.63
CA GLU A 253 17.93 33.44 28.60
C GLU A 253 19.02 34.41 28.18
N LYS A 254 19.42 34.42 26.91
CA LYS A 254 20.40 35.38 26.38
C LYS A 254 19.90 36.82 26.53
N GLN A 255 18.65 37.09 26.16
CA GLN A 255 18.07 38.43 26.32
C GLN A 255 18.00 38.85 27.79
N ASN A 256 17.65 37.94 28.70
CA ASN A 256 17.64 38.24 30.13
C ASN A 256 19.06 38.55 30.65
N ALA A 257 20.05 37.75 30.27
CA ALA A 257 21.44 37.97 30.62
C ALA A 257 21.98 39.31 30.06
N GLU A 258 21.59 39.69 28.85
CA GLU A 258 21.95 41.00 28.27
C GLU A 258 21.30 42.16 29.02
N ARG A 259 20.02 42.04 29.40
CA ARG A 259 19.32 43.04 30.23
C ARG A 259 19.97 43.18 31.59
N GLU A 260 20.33 42.07 32.23
CA GLU A 260 21.06 42.10 33.52
C GLU A 260 22.44 42.76 33.38
N ARG A 261 23.19 42.45 32.31
CA ARG A 261 24.49 43.11 32.03
C ARG A 261 24.33 44.61 31.80
N GLN A 262 23.30 45.03 31.05
CA GLN A 262 23.01 46.44 30.84
C GLN A 262 22.64 47.13 32.15
N ARG A 263 21.80 46.51 32.97
CA ARG A 263 21.41 47.03 34.28
C ARG A 263 22.61 47.18 35.21
N ASN A 264 23.48 46.17 35.28
CA ASN A 264 24.70 46.22 36.10
C ASN A 264 25.64 47.33 35.60
N ARG A 265 25.80 47.48 34.28
CA ARG A 265 26.62 48.57 33.71
C ARG A 265 26.07 49.96 34.04
N ILE A 266 24.75 50.14 34.03
CA ILE A 266 24.12 51.41 34.45
C ILE A 266 24.40 51.67 35.94
N LEU A 267 24.24 50.64 36.79
CA LEU A 267 24.51 50.74 38.22
C LEU A 267 25.97 51.14 38.50
N ASP A 268 26.93 50.55 37.78
CA ASP A 268 28.35 50.87 37.91
C ASP A 268 28.64 52.33 37.52
N LEU A 269 28.01 52.83 36.46
CA LEU A 269 28.13 54.23 36.01
C LEU A 269 27.54 55.21 37.04
N GLU A 270 26.37 54.88 37.61
CA GLU A 270 25.76 55.69 38.67
C GLU A 270 26.63 55.72 39.92
N LEU A 271 27.16 54.57 40.35
CA LEU A 271 28.07 54.48 41.50
C LEU A 271 29.35 55.29 41.28
N ALA A 272 29.94 55.23 40.07
CA ALA A 272 31.10 56.04 39.71
C ALA A 272 30.78 57.54 39.72
N SER A 273 29.60 57.94 39.24
CA SER A 273 29.13 59.33 39.27
C SER A 273 28.96 59.84 40.69
N GLU A 274 28.32 59.06 41.57
CA GLU A 274 28.14 59.41 42.98
C GLU A 274 29.48 59.54 43.72
N ARG A 275 30.42 58.61 43.48
CA ARG A 275 31.79 58.72 44.02
C ARG A 275 32.47 60.02 43.58
N HIS A 276 32.36 60.38 42.30
CA HIS A 276 32.94 61.62 41.78
C HIS A 276 32.29 62.88 42.38
N LYS A 277 30.96 62.88 42.59
CA LYS A 277 30.26 63.96 43.29
C LYS A 277 30.72 64.08 44.74
N ALA A 278 30.83 62.96 45.45
CA ALA A 278 31.29 62.92 46.83
C ALA A 278 32.73 63.46 46.96
N GLU A 279 33.64 63.08 46.06
CA GLU A 279 35.01 63.63 46.01
C GLU A 279 35.02 65.14 45.76
N ARG A 280 34.20 65.64 44.82
CA ARG A 280 34.08 67.08 44.56
C ARG A 280 33.54 67.83 45.78
N LEU A 281 32.55 67.26 46.48
CA LEU A 281 31.98 67.85 47.69
C LEU A 281 33.03 67.88 48.81
N ALA A 282 33.72 66.77 49.07
CA ALA A 282 34.80 66.68 50.04
C ALA A 282 35.94 67.67 49.73
N THR A 283 36.26 67.89 48.45
CA THR A 283 37.25 68.88 48.02
C THR A 283 36.79 70.31 48.32
N LYS A 284 35.52 70.64 48.08
CA LYS A 284 34.94 71.94 48.42
C LYS A 284 34.87 72.18 49.93
N LEU A 285 34.48 71.18 50.73
CA LEU A 285 34.43 71.25 52.19
C LEU A 285 35.82 71.52 52.77
N ARG A 286 36.86 70.82 52.28
CA ARG A 286 38.26 71.08 52.63
C ARG A 286 38.70 72.51 52.29
N ALA A 287 38.29 73.04 51.15
CA ALA A 287 38.58 74.43 50.76
C ALA A 287 37.89 75.49 51.66
N LEU A 288 36.79 75.11 52.33
CA LEU A 288 36.07 75.96 53.30
C LEU A 288 36.58 75.77 54.74
N GLY A 289 37.61 74.93 54.97
CA GLY A 289 38.18 74.68 56.29
C GLY A 289 37.38 73.71 57.17
N ILE A 290 36.42 72.99 56.60
CA ILE A 290 35.60 71.99 57.29
C ILE A 290 36.13 70.60 56.93
N SER A 291 36.43 69.76 57.93
CA SER A 291 36.85 68.38 57.68
C SER A 291 35.66 67.58 57.11
N PRO A 292 35.83 66.87 55.98
CA PRO A 292 34.79 65.99 55.44
C PRO A 292 34.41 64.83 56.36
N GLU A 293 35.22 64.53 57.38
CA GLU A 293 35.00 63.44 58.34
C GLU A 293 34.19 63.89 59.58
N ASP A 294 33.94 65.19 59.73
CA ASP A 294 33.25 65.79 60.89
C ASP A 294 31.73 66.04 60.64
N ILE A 295 31.20 65.58 59.49
CA ILE A 295 29.78 65.66 59.07
C ILE A 295 29.27 64.25 58.77
#